data_AF-A0A220S0X4-F1
#
_entry.id   AF-A0A220S0X4-F1
#
_cell.length_a   1.000
_cell.length_b   1.000
_cell.length_c   1.000
_cell.angle_alpha   90.00
_cell.angle_beta   90.00
_cell.angle_gamma   90.00
#
_symmetry.space_group_name_H-M   'P 1'
#
loop_
_entity.id
_entity.type
_entity.pdbx_description
1 polymer ?
#
loop_
_entity_poly.entity_id
_entity_poly.type
_entity_poly.pdbx_seq_one_letter_code
_entity_poly.pdbx_strand_id
1 'polypeptide(L)'
;MNNQNLIPVFSGKLSDSETLLCDARKLHGFLQVSSRFNDWIKNRINEYGFQENQDFLSFTKNSVKPKGGRAATEYHITLDMAKELAMVERNEQGRAARRYFIECEKKLHQAQRPSEKKRLPATVKRRIRNREDLSFTRRDRQGRLINWVPPVDERGLYDWGEAYAVGEAWFDEVIELAGNNPESAYHALSFSPRYMSEYARNVARQGLGFIEGFFDKMARYTLAGILEHRNGVSFPFQRTMNRAVDLEVYLKQAAPLSDDELRWRAWTESEHCRYRCYENKLTELSELVR
;
A
#
# COMPACT_ATOMS: atom_id res chain seq x y z
N MET A 1 -16.50 26.87 -17.34
CA MET A 1 -17.29 27.18 -16.12
C MET A 1 -17.19 28.68 -15.91
N ASN A 2 -18.32 29.38 -15.82
CA ASN A 2 -18.32 30.85 -15.64
C ASN A 2 -17.78 31.20 -14.24
N ASN A 3 -16.68 31.96 -14.20
CA ASN A 3 -16.05 32.49 -12.97
C ASN A 3 -16.85 33.61 -12.27
N GLN A 4 -18.12 33.83 -12.65
CA GLN A 4 -18.90 34.99 -12.22
C GLN A 4 -19.54 34.85 -10.82
N ASN A 5 -19.40 33.70 -10.15
CA ASN A 5 -20.04 33.41 -8.84
C ASN A 5 -19.05 33.09 -7.70
N LEU A 6 -17.77 33.44 -7.83
CA LEU A 6 -16.76 33.17 -6.80
C LEU A 6 -16.33 34.46 -6.10
N ILE A 7 -16.17 34.39 -4.77
CA ILE A 7 -15.62 35.49 -3.99
C ILE A 7 -14.11 35.56 -4.27
N PRO A 8 -13.56 36.73 -4.63
CA PRO A 8 -12.14 36.88 -4.92
C PRO A 8 -11.30 36.67 -3.65
N VAL A 9 -10.23 35.90 -3.80
CA VAL A 9 -9.22 35.64 -2.76
C VAL A 9 -7.91 36.34 -3.13
N PHE A 10 -7.11 36.70 -2.14
CA PHE A 10 -5.81 37.34 -2.33
C PHE A 10 -4.79 36.79 -1.33
N SER A 11 -3.51 36.81 -1.69
CA SER A 11 -2.45 36.39 -0.77
C SER A 11 -2.17 37.47 0.28
N GLY A 12 -2.04 37.07 1.54
CA GLY A 12 -1.62 37.92 2.64
C GLY A 12 -0.76 37.16 3.65
N LYS A 13 -0.11 37.89 4.55
CA LYS A 13 0.66 37.29 5.65
C LYS A 13 -0.17 37.21 6.92
N LEU A 14 -0.17 36.03 7.54
CA LEU A 14 -0.80 35.76 8.82
C LEU A 14 0.13 34.88 9.65
N SER A 15 0.53 35.33 10.84
CA SER A 15 1.49 34.63 11.72
C SER A 15 2.74 34.11 10.96
N ASP A 16 3.39 35.01 10.20
CA ASP A 16 4.58 34.75 9.36
C ASP A 16 4.43 33.72 8.22
N SER A 17 3.23 33.17 8.01
CA SER A 17 2.91 32.31 6.86
C SER A 17 2.17 33.09 5.76
N GLU A 18 2.51 32.82 4.49
CA GLU A 18 1.70 33.29 3.36
C GLU A 18 0.45 32.42 3.25
N THR A 19 -0.72 33.05 3.38
CA THR A 19 -2.01 32.37 3.29
C THR A 19 -2.96 33.12 2.36
N LEU A 20 -3.96 32.40 1.85
CA LEU A 20 -5.02 32.98 1.05
C LEU A 20 -6.11 33.56 1.97
N LEU A 21 -6.38 34.84 1.77
CA LEU A 21 -7.35 35.62 2.52
C LEU A 21 -8.54 36.01 1.64
N CYS A 22 -9.66 36.28 2.32
CA CYS A 22 -10.91 36.72 1.75
C CYS A 22 -11.39 37.98 2.49
N ASP A 23 -12.02 38.90 1.77
CA ASP A 23 -12.67 40.08 2.35
C ASP A 23 -14.01 39.68 2.98
N ALA A 24 -14.11 39.80 4.31
CA ALA A 24 -15.28 39.37 5.06
C ALA A 24 -16.56 40.13 4.66
N ARG A 25 -16.44 41.39 4.21
CA ARG A 25 -17.59 42.18 3.77
C ARG A 25 -18.13 41.68 2.43
N LYS A 26 -17.24 41.25 1.54
CA LYS A 26 -17.64 40.59 0.29
C LYS A 26 -18.31 39.24 0.57
N LEU A 27 -17.78 38.47 1.53
CA LEU A 27 -18.41 37.23 1.97
C LEU A 27 -19.81 37.49 2.56
N HIS A 28 -19.96 38.47 3.45
CA HIS A 28 -21.25 38.84 4.05
C HIS A 28 -22.31 39.18 2.98
N GLY A 29 -21.93 39.99 1.99
CA GLY A 29 -22.81 40.34 0.87
C GLY A 29 -23.14 39.13 -0.02
N PHE A 30 -22.15 38.28 -0.32
CA PHE A 30 -22.36 37.06 -1.09
C PHE A 30 -23.30 36.09 -0.40
N LEU A 31 -23.16 35.91 0.92
CA LEU A 31 -24.02 35.05 1.72
C LEU A 31 -25.41 35.63 1.95
N GLN A 32 -25.70 36.88 1.56
CA GLN A 32 -26.98 37.57 1.74
C GLN A 32 -27.47 37.54 3.20
N VAL A 33 -26.55 37.77 4.15
CA VAL A 33 -26.88 37.80 5.57
C VAL A 33 -27.68 39.07 5.90
N SER A 34 -28.81 38.90 6.59
CA SER A 34 -29.73 40.00 6.91
C SER A 34 -29.27 40.90 8.06
N SER A 35 -28.46 40.38 8.98
CA SER A 35 -27.90 41.15 10.09
C SER A 35 -26.82 42.12 9.61
N ARG A 36 -26.66 43.23 10.34
CA ARG A 36 -25.63 44.23 10.03
C ARG A 36 -24.25 43.59 10.14
N PHE A 37 -23.39 43.85 9.16
CA PHE A 37 -22.04 43.26 9.06
C PHE A 37 -21.25 43.27 10.38
N ASN A 38 -21.22 44.42 11.08
CA ASN A 38 -20.46 44.56 12.32
C ASN A 38 -20.95 43.65 13.44
N ASP A 39 -22.26 43.46 13.53
CA ASP A 39 -22.88 42.60 14.55
C ASP A 39 -22.68 41.13 14.16
N TRP A 40 -22.86 40.83 12.88
CA TRP A 40 -22.65 39.49 12.33
C TRP A 40 -21.22 38.98 12.57
N ILE A 41 -20.20 39.72 12.12
CA ILE A 41 -18.82 39.24 12.18
C ILE A 41 -18.34 39.08 13.62
N LYS A 42 -18.71 40.01 14.52
CA LYS A 42 -18.37 39.91 15.96
C LYS A 42 -19.06 38.73 16.63
N ASN A 43 -20.34 38.52 16.36
CA ASN A 43 -21.07 37.39 16.92
C ASN A 43 -20.47 36.07 16.44
N ARG A 44 -20.12 35.96 15.16
CA ARG A 44 -19.50 34.75 14.60
C ARG A 44 -18.10 34.50 15.14
N ILE A 45 -17.27 35.53 15.28
CA ILE A 45 -15.95 35.42 15.93
C ILE A 45 -16.09 34.86 17.35
N ASN A 46 -17.02 35.42 18.14
CA ASN A 46 -17.22 34.99 19.51
C ASN A 46 -17.85 33.59 19.62
N GLU A 47 -18.83 33.28 18.79
CA GLU A 47 -19.58 32.01 18.82
C GLU A 47 -18.70 30.81 18.44
N TYR A 48 -17.81 30.98 17.46
CA TYR A 48 -16.94 29.92 16.94
C TYR A 48 -15.50 29.99 17.47
N GLY A 49 -15.18 30.99 18.29
CA GLY A 49 -13.87 31.12 18.92
C GLY A 49 -12.72 31.46 17.97
N PHE A 50 -13.00 32.15 16.86
CA PHE A 50 -11.97 32.56 15.91
C PHE A 50 -10.96 33.53 16.55
N GLN A 51 -9.68 33.36 16.25
CA GLN A 51 -8.58 34.10 16.86
C GLN A 51 -7.96 35.11 15.90
N GLU A 52 -7.73 36.33 16.38
CA GLU A 52 -7.02 37.35 15.62
C GLU A 52 -5.55 36.95 15.42
N ASN A 53 -5.02 37.19 14.22
CA ASN A 53 -3.72 36.73 13.73
C ASN A 53 -3.61 35.22 13.45
N GLN A 54 -4.68 34.43 13.62
CA GLN A 54 -4.74 33.01 13.20
C GLN A 54 -5.83 32.77 12.16
N ASP A 55 -7.04 33.27 12.41
CA ASP A 55 -8.20 33.09 11.54
C ASP A 55 -8.57 34.36 10.77
N PHE A 56 -8.24 35.53 11.33
CA PHE A 56 -8.54 36.82 10.72
C PHE A 56 -7.57 37.94 11.14
N LEU A 57 -7.62 39.03 10.36
CA LEU A 57 -7.00 40.32 10.65
C LEU A 57 -8.09 41.39 10.67
N SER A 58 -8.16 42.19 11.74
CA SER A 58 -9.02 43.37 11.78
C SER A 58 -8.21 44.64 11.47
N PHE A 59 -8.78 45.56 10.70
CA PHE A 59 -8.15 46.84 10.42
C PHE A 59 -9.19 47.94 10.31
N THR A 60 -8.79 49.16 10.65
CA THR A 60 -9.67 50.32 10.58
C THR A 60 -9.56 50.96 9.21
N LYS A 61 -10.68 51.10 8.50
CA LYS A 61 -10.72 51.84 7.24
C LYS A 61 -10.74 53.33 7.56
N ASN A 62 -9.65 54.03 7.25
CA ASN A 62 -9.53 55.48 7.36
C ASN A 62 -10.41 56.17 6.31
N SER A 63 -11.70 56.27 6.58
CA SER A 63 -12.61 57.11 5.80
C SER A 63 -12.65 58.49 6.45
N VAL A 64 -12.10 59.51 5.78
CA VAL A 64 -12.29 60.91 6.15
C VAL A 64 -13.77 61.25 5.95
N LYS A 65 -14.57 61.06 6.99
CA LYS A 65 -15.99 61.46 6.97
C LYS A 65 -16.06 62.92 7.42
N PRO A 66 -16.53 63.85 6.58
CA PRO A 66 -16.55 65.29 6.89
C PRO A 66 -17.49 65.67 8.06
N LYS A 67 -18.28 64.75 8.60
CA LYS A 67 -19.29 64.99 9.66
C LYS A 67 -19.10 64.15 10.93
N GLY A 68 -17.88 63.71 11.27
CA GLY A 68 -17.61 63.04 12.55
C GLY A 68 -18.38 61.71 12.72
N GLY A 69 -17.79 60.61 12.27
CA GLY A 69 -18.36 59.27 12.46
C GLY A 69 -17.30 58.28 12.92
N ARG A 70 -17.71 57.29 13.73
CA ARG A 70 -16.83 56.19 14.16
C ARG A 70 -16.25 55.48 12.93
N ALA A 71 -14.93 55.26 12.94
CA ALA A 71 -14.25 54.56 11.88
C ALA A 71 -14.76 53.11 11.75
N ALA A 72 -14.88 52.62 10.52
CA ALA A 72 -15.39 51.28 10.26
C ALA A 72 -14.26 50.25 10.38
N THR A 73 -14.49 49.18 11.14
CA THR A 73 -13.59 48.02 11.20
C THR A 73 -13.92 47.08 10.04
N GLU A 74 -12.90 46.71 9.29
CA GLU A 74 -12.93 45.71 8.23
C GLU A 74 -12.14 44.47 8.65
N TYR A 75 -12.43 43.34 8.01
CA TYR A 75 -11.83 42.05 8.36
C TYR A 75 -11.35 41.34 7.09
N HIS A 76 -10.11 40.87 7.12
CA HIS A 76 -9.61 39.86 6.20
C HIS A 76 -9.57 38.54 6.93
N ILE A 77 -10.20 37.51 6.37
CA ILE A 77 -10.38 36.20 7.01
C ILE A 77 -9.68 35.12 6.19
N THR A 78 -9.22 34.06 6.84
CA THR A 78 -8.66 32.89 6.15
C THR A 78 -9.73 32.18 5.31
N LEU A 79 -9.27 31.40 4.33
CA LEU A 79 -10.16 30.53 3.57
C LEU A 79 -10.94 29.56 4.45
N ASP A 80 -10.32 29.02 5.50
CA ASP A 80 -10.96 28.04 6.37
C ASP A 80 -12.05 28.69 7.23
N MET A 81 -11.77 29.86 7.82
CA MET A 81 -12.80 30.67 8.48
C MET A 81 -13.96 31.01 7.52
N ALA A 82 -13.66 31.42 6.28
CA ALA A 82 -14.68 31.74 5.29
C ALA A 82 -15.56 30.53 4.93
N LYS A 83 -14.98 29.33 4.80
CA LYS A 83 -15.72 28.08 4.56
C LYS A 83 -16.65 27.77 5.73
N GLU A 84 -16.13 27.84 6.96
CA GLU A 84 -16.92 27.58 8.17
C GLU A 84 -18.11 28.53 8.28
N LEU A 85 -17.88 29.84 8.10
CA LEU A 85 -18.96 30.83 8.09
C LEU A 85 -20.02 30.53 7.02
N ALA A 86 -19.60 30.19 5.79
CA ALA A 86 -20.54 29.83 4.72
C ALA A 86 -21.33 28.55 5.03
N MET A 87 -20.74 27.58 5.74
CA MET A 87 -21.41 26.33 6.11
C MET A 87 -22.46 26.52 7.21
N VAL A 88 -22.25 27.47 8.12
CA VAL A 88 -23.15 27.75 9.25
C VAL A 88 -24.40 28.52 8.82
N GLU A 89 -24.32 29.35 7.78
CA GLU A 89 -25.44 30.19 7.38
C GLU A 89 -26.68 29.38 6.94
N ARG A 90 -27.82 29.70 7.56
CA ARG A 90 -29.11 29.01 7.36
C ARG A 90 -29.94 29.65 6.24
N ASN A 91 -29.31 29.97 5.12
CA ASN A 91 -29.95 30.59 3.96
C ASN A 91 -29.61 29.83 2.66
N GLU A 92 -30.15 30.29 1.53
CA GLU A 92 -29.96 29.63 0.23
C GLU A 92 -28.49 29.60 -0.21
N GLN A 93 -27.76 30.70 0.02
CA GLN A 93 -26.33 30.80 -0.31
C GLN A 93 -25.47 29.87 0.55
N GLY A 94 -25.73 29.80 1.85
CA GLY A 94 -25.09 28.84 2.74
C GLY A 94 -25.46 27.38 2.42
N ARG A 95 -26.68 27.11 1.93
CA ARG A 95 -27.05 25.78 1.40
C ARG A 95 -26.29 25.46 0.11
N ALA A 96 -26.15 26.43 -0.81
CA ALA A 96 -25.40 26.25 -2.05
C ALA A 96 -23.91 26.00 -1.78
N ALA A 97 -23.30 26.78 -0.88
CA ALA A 97 -21.91 26.60 -0.46
C ALA A 97 -21.68 25.20 0.15
N ARG A 98 -22.54 24.75 1.07
CA ARG A 98 -22.47 23.39 1.63
C ARG A 98 -22.55 22.30 0.57
N ARG A 99 -23.49 22.40 -0.38
CA ARG A 99 -23.60 21.43 -1.48
C ARG A 99 -22.35 21.42 -2.35
N TYR A 100 -21.82 22.59 -2.68
CA TYR A 100 -20.59 22.72 -3.45
C TYR A 100 -19.40 22.07 -2.74
N PHE A 101 -19.19 22.34 -1.44
CA PHE A 101 -18.10 21.72 -0.69
C PHE A 101 -18.26 20.21 -0.55
N ILE A 102 -19.47 19.72 -0.29
CA ILE A 102 -19.77 18.27 -0.29
C ILE A 102 -19.49 17.65 -1.66
N GLU A 103 -19.82 18.33 -2.76
CA GLU A 103 -19.48 17.86 -4.11
C GLU A 103 -17.98 17.87 -4.38
N CYS A 104 -17.26 18.89 -3.94
CA CYS A 104 -15.81 18.95 -4.00
C CYS A 104 -15.17 17.84 -3.19
N GLU A 105 -15.62 17.58 -1.96
CA GLU A 105 -15.17 16.44 -1.14
C GLU A 105 -15.53 15.11 -1.81
N LYS A 106 -16.73 14.96 -2.37
CA LYS A 106 -17.09 13.75 -3.13
C LYS A 106 -16.18 13.54 -4.33
N LYS A 107 -15.86 14.61 -5.07
CA LYS A 107 -14.93 14.55 -6.22
C LYS A 107 -13.51 14.26 -5.76
N LEU A 108 -13.06 14.89 -4.68
CA LEU A 108 -11.75 14.65 -4.07
C LEU A 108 -11.67 13.20 -3.57
N HIS A 109 -12.67 12.73 -2.82
CA HIS A 109 -12.79 11.34 -2.41
C HIS A 109 -12.96 10.39 -3.59
N GLN A 110 -13.54 10.78 -4.72
CA GLN A 110 -13.58 9.95 -5.93
C GLN A 110 -12.24 9.92 -6.67
N ALA A 111 -11.48 11.01 -6.63
CA ALA A 111 -10.12 11.09 -7.18
C ALA A 111 -9.08 10.43 -6.26
N GLN A 112 -9.31 10.45 -4.94
CA GLN A 112 -8.48 9.82 -3.90
C GLN A 112 -8.93 8.40 -3.56
N ARG A 113 -10.19 8.03 -3.87
CA ARG A 113 -10.56 6.62 -4.03
C ARG A 113 -9.60 6.14 -5.09
N PRO A 114 -8.69 5.21 -4.76
CA PRO A 114 -7.68 4.78 -5.68
C PRO A 114 -8.38 4.37 -6.97
N SER A 115 -8.21 5.19 -8.02
CA SER A 115 -8.68 4.89 -9.36
C SER A 115 -8.26 3.46 -9.64
N GLU A 116 -9.24 2.57 -9.78
CA GLU A 116 -9.13 1.20 -10.26
C GLU A 116 -7.71 0.66 -10.39
N LYS A 117 -7.01 0.47 -9.27
CA LYS A 117 -5.76 -0.30 -9.19
C LYS A 117 -4.67 0.23 -10.17
N LYS A 118 -3.47 0.50 -9.65
CA LYS A 118 -2.33 -0.22 -10.26
C LYS A 118 -2.71 -1.69 -10.10
N ARG A 119 -3.46 -2.25 -11.06
CA ARG A 119 -3.73 -3.69 -11.10
C ARG A 119 -2.33 -4.23 -11.19
N LEU A 120 -1.84 -4.81 -10.10
CA LEU A 120 -0.87 -5.87 -10.23
C LEU A 120 -1.38 -6.73 -11.41
N PRO A 121 -0.56 -7.02 -12.43
CA PRO A 121 -0.98 -7.92 -13.49
C PRO A 121 -1.67 -9.12 -12.83
N ALA A 122 -2.85 -9.48 -13.34
CA ALA A 122 -3.81 -10.42 -12.74
C ALA A 122 -3.10 -11.46 -11.89
N THR A 123 -3.48 -11.62 -10.61
CA THR A 123 -2.85 -12.48 -9.59
C THR A 123 -2.14 -13.68 -10.23
N VAL A 124 -0.89 -13.47 -10.64
CA VAL A 124 -0.14 -14.55 -11.27
C VAL A 124 0.26 -15.37 -10.07
N LYS A 125 -0.46 -16.47 -9.78
CA LYS A 125 0.00 -17.47 -8.80
C LYS A 125 1.50 -17.59 -9.02
N ARG A 126 2.27 -17.20 -8.01
CA ARG A 126 3.71 -17.07 -8.15
C ARG A 126 4.20 -18.46 -8.56
N ARG A 127 4.68 -18.59 -9.79
CA ARG A 127 5.21 -19.88 -10.26
C ARG A 127 6.50 -20.13 -9.53
N ILE A 128 6.62 -21.30 -8.92
CA ILE A 128 7.89 -21.76 -8.34
C ILE A 128 8.81 -22.14 -9.51
N ARG A 129 9.75 -21.26 -9.86
CA ARG A 129 10.62 -21.43 -11.05
C ARG A 129 12.00 -21.96 -10.68
N ASN A 130 12.48 -21.61 -9.50
CA ASN A 130 13.78 -22.01 -9.00
C ASN A 130 13.73 -22.23 -7.48
N ARG A 131 14.82 -22.78 -6.93
CA ARG A 131 14.97 -23.04 -5.49
C ARG A 131 14.71 -21.82 -4.60
N GLU A 132 15.03 -20.60 -5.02
CA GLU A 132 14.80 -19.40 -4.19
C GLU A 132 13.31 -19.02 -4.11
N ASP A 133 12.45 -19.64 -4.91
CA ASP A 133 10.99 -19.46 -4.81
C ASP A 133 10.35 -20.34 -3.74
N LEU A 134 11.02 -21.41 -3.28
CA LEU A 134 10.51 -22.33 -2.27
C LEU A 134 10.49 -21.68 -0.87
N SER A 135 9.41 -21.83 -0.13
CA SER A 135 9.20 -21.28 1.21
C SER A 135 10.37 -21.53 2.17
N PHE A 136 10.96 -22.73 2.11
CA PHE A 136 12.00 -23.20 3.01
C PHE A 136 13.44 -22.93 2.55
N THR A 137 13.65 -22.44 1.34
CA THR A 137 14.97 -22.00 0.86
C THR A 137 15.03 -20.53 0.45
N ARG A 138 13.93 -19.78 0.67
CA ARG A 138 13.88 -18.33 0.51
C ARG A 138 14.89 -17.60 1.42
N ARG A 139 15.08 -16.32 1.09
CA ARG A 139 15.94 -15.40 1.84
C ARG A 139 15.14 -14.58 2.84
N ASP A 140 15.74 -14.37 4.01
CA ASP A 140 15.19 -13.50 5.06
C ASP A 140 15.39 -11.99 4.75
N ARG A 141 15.00 -11.11 5.69
CA ARG A 141 15.18 -9.63 5.59
C ARG A 141 16.62 -9.21 5.29
N GLN A 142 17.58 -10.01 5.71
CA GLN A 142 19.00 -9.72 5.65
C GLN A 142 19.65 -10.38 4.41
N GLY A 143 18.84 -11.01 3.55
CA GLY A 143 19.31 -11.69 2.35
C GLY A 143 19.92 -13.07 2.60
N ARG A 144 19.85 -13.58 3.84
CA ARG A 144 20.42 -14.88 4.21
C ARG A 144 19.45 -15.99 3.81
N LEU A 145 19.99 -17.07 3.24
CA LEU A 145 19.18 -18.26 2.95
C LEU A 145 18.73 -18.91 4.26
N ILE A 146 17.44 -19.17 4.38
CA ILE A 146 16.85 -19.87 5.53
C ILE A 146 17.26 -21.34 5.50
N ASN A 147 17.15 -21.94 4.32
CA ASN A 147 17.71 -23.24 3.98
C ASN A 147 17.31 -24.38 4.94
N TRP A 148 16.06 -24.80 4.83
CA TRP A 148 15.47 -25.91 5.58
C TRP A 148 15.37 -25.69 7.09
N VAL A 149 15.59 -24.46 7.56
CA VAL A 149 15.27 -24.10 8.95
C VAL A 149 13.75 -24.12 9.10
N PRO A 150 13.21 -25.00 9.97
CA PRO A 150 11.77 -25.10 10.12
C PRO A 150 11.20 -23.85 10.78
N PRO A 151 10.02 -23.38 10.36
CA PRO A 151 9.39 -22.20 10.93
C PRO A 151 8.78 -22.55 12.29
N VAL A 152 8.75 -21.58 13.20
CA VAL A 152 8.16 -21.75 14.55
C VAL A 152 6.89 -20.93 14.66
N ASP A 153 6.00 -21.26 15.59
CA ASP A 153 4.81 -20.42 15.84
C ASP A 153 5.17 -19.07 16.50
N GLU A 154 4.18 -18.22 16.77
CA GLU A 154 4.38 -16.92 17.42
C GLU A 154 4.99 -17.01 18.85
N ARG A 155 4.97 -18.20 19.46
CA ARG A 155 5.47 -18.49 20.80
C ARG A 155 6.82 -19.22 20.77
N GLY A 156 7.36 -19.49 19.59
CA GLY A 156 8.58 -20.29 19.42
C GLY A 156 8.39 -21.78 19.75
N LEU A 157 7.14 -22.24 19.82
CA LEU A 157 6.76 -23.62 20.14
C LEU A 157 6.48 -24.42 18.87
N TYR A 158 6.52 -25.75 19.02
CA TYR A 158 6.56 -26.72 17.93
C TYR A 158 5.50 -27.81 18.16
N ASP A 159 4.35 -27.75 17.48
CA ASP A 159 3.38 -28.86 17.44
C ASP A 159 3.81 -29.89 16.39
N TRP A 160 3.89 -31.16 16.78
CA TRP A 160 4.36 -32.23 15.88
C TRP A 160 3.48 -32.42 14.65
N GLY A 161 2.15 -32.29 14.82
CA GLY A 161 1.20 -32.45 13.73
C GLY A 161 1.26 -31.29 12.74
N GLU A 162 1.47 -30.07 13.22
CA GLU A 162 1.67 -28.90 12.36
C GLU A 162 2.99 -28.99 11.60
N ALA A 163 4.07 -29.39 12.28
CA ALA A 163 5.36 -29.62 11.63
C ALA A 163 5.31 -30.67 10.52
N TYR A 164 4.57 -31.76 10.76
CA TYR A 164 4.36 -32.80 9.75
C TYR A 164 3.63 -32.24 8.52
N ALA A 165 2.53 -31.52 8.72
CA ALA A 165 1.75 -30.93 7.64
C ALA A 165 2.53 -29.81 6.89
N VAL A 166 3.37 -29.04 7.57
CA VAL A 166 4.31 -28.10 6.92
C VAL A 166 5.26 -28.85 6.00
N GLY A 167 5.81 -29.99 6.45
CA GLY A 167 6.67 -30.84 5.63
C GLY A 167 5.98 -31.37 4.38
N GLU A 168 4.71 -31.78 4.47
CA GLU A 168 3.91 -32.19 3.31
C GLU A 168 3.71 -31.02 2.33
N ALA A 169 3.36 -29.84 2.84
CA ALA A 169 3.16 -28.67 1.99
C ALA A 169 4.47 -28.18 1.32
N TRP A 170 5.62 -28.30 1.99
CA TRP A 170 6.93 -28.06 1.37
C TRP A 170 7.22 -29.01 0.21
N PHE A 171 6.77 -30.27 0.33
CA PHE A 171 6.93 -31.23 -0.75
C PHE A 171 6.03 -30.90 -1.95
N ASP A 172 4.82 -30.40 -1.72
CA ASP A 172 3.94 -29.90 -2.79
C ASP A 172 4.59 -28.76 -3.59
N GLU A 173 5.31 -27.86 -2.92
CA GLU A 173 6.12 -26.82 -3.58
C GLU A 173 7.23 -27.41 -4.47
N VAL A 174 7.86 -28.51 -4.04
CA VAL A 174 8.87 -29.23 -4.84
C VAL A 174 8.24 -29.92 -6.04
N ILE A 175 7.02 -30.46 -5.92
CA ILE A 175 6.27 -31.03 -7.04
C ILE A 175 6.01 -29.94 -8.10
N GLU A 176 5.60 -28.75 -7.69
CA GLU A 176 5.43 -27.61 -8.61
C GLU A 176 6.78 -27.23 -9.26
N LEU A 177 7.85 -27.11 -8.46
CA LEU A 177 9.18 -26.80 -8.98
C LEU A 177 9.65 -27.83 -10.00
N ALA A 178 9.43 -29.13 -9.76
CA ALA A 178 9.81 -30.19 -10.67
C ALA A 178 9.13 -30.05 -12.04
N GLY A 179 7.88 -29.59 -12.08
CA GLY A 179 7.17 -29.31 -13.32
C GLY A 179 7.78 -28.16 -14.14
N ASN A 180 8.41 -27.19 -13.48
CA ASN A 180 8.99 -25.99 -14.10
C ASN A 180 10.50 -26.10 -14.35
N ASN A 181 11.25 -26.71 -13.43
CA ASN A 181 12.70 -26.85 -13.43
C ASN A 181 13.11 -28.12 -12.64
N PRO A 182 13.16 -29.28 -13.32
CA PRO A 182 13.50 -30.57 -12.69
C PRO A 182 14.87 -30.60 -12.00
N GLU A 183 15.87 -29.93 -12.58
CA GLU A 183 17.22 -29.87 -12.03
C GLU A 183 17.25 -29.12 -10.69
N SER A 184 16.53 -27.99 -10.61
CA SER A 184 16.42 -27.23 -9.37
C SER A 184 15.66 -28.00 -8.29
N ALA A 185 14.61 -28.74 -8.66
CA ALA A 185 13.88 -29.63 -7.75
C ALA A 185 14.76 -30.79 -7.24
N TYR A 186 15.56 -31.40 -8.11
CA TYR A 186 16.53 -32.42 -7.73
C TYR A 186 17.51 -31.91 -6.67
N HIS A 187 18.06 -30.70 -6.87
CA HIS A 187 18.96 -30.10 -5.88
C HIS A 187 18.26 -29.79 -4.56
N ALA A 188 17.01 -29.32 -4.59
CA ALA A 188 16.25 -29.15 -3.35
C ALA A 188 16.16 -30.48 -2.60
N LEU A 189 15.69 -31.55 -3.24
CA LEU A 189 15.51 -32.86 -2.61
C LEU A 189 16.81 -33.46 -2.06
N SER A 190 17.91 -33.40 -2.83
CA SER A 190 19.19 -33.99 -2.43
C SER A 190 19.87 -33.28 -1.26
N PHE A 191 19.64 -31.98 -1.09
CA PHE A 191 20.23 -31.20 0.01
C PHE A 191 19.40 -31.20 1.30
N SER A 192 18.10 -31.52 1.25
CA SER A 192 17.21 -31.55 2.41
C SER A 192 17.76 -32.28 3.64
N PRO A 193 18.39 -33.48 3.54
CA PRO A 193 18.76 -34.28 4.70
C PRO A 193 19.98 -33.71 5.44
N ARG A 194 20.91 -33.08 4.69
CA ARG A 194 22.09 -32.41 5.24
C ARG A 194 21.69 -31.29 6.19
N TYR A 195 20.61 -30.58 5.89
CA TYR A 195 20.17 -29.42 6.65
C TYR A 195 19.08 -29.74 7.68
N MET A 196 18.24 -30.76 7.43
CA MET A 196 17.16 -31.15 8.33
C MET A 196 17.58 -32.09 9.47
N SER A 197 18.66 -32.88 9.32
CA SER A 197 19.02 -33.87 10.34
C SER A 197 20.01 -33.34 11.38
N GLU A 198 19.67 -33.50 12.67
CA GLU A 198 20.60 -33.37 13.81
C GLU A 198 21.84 -34.27 13.63
N TYR A 199 21.64 -35.47 13.07
CA TYR A 199 22.69 -36.44 12.83
C TYR A 199 23.79 -35.88 11.91
N ALA A 200 23.44 -35.19 10.81
CA ALA A 200 24.42 -34.62 9.89
C ALA A 200 25.40 -33.64 10.57
N ARG A 201 25.01 -32.99 11.68
CA ARG A 201 25.90 -32.11 12.45
C ARG A 201 26.97 -32.86 13.24
N ASN A 202 26.73 -34.14 13.56
CA ASN A 202 27.56 -34.93 14.48
C ASN A 202 28.46 -35.99 13.81
N VAL A 203 28.34 -36.23 12.49
CA VAL A 203 29.11 -37.26 11.75
C VAL A 203 30.42 -36.77 11.10
N ALA A 204 30.98 -35.64 11.54
CA ALA A 204 32.19 -35.03 10.95
C ALA A 204 33.39 -35.99 10.75
N ARG A 205 33.48 -37.08 11.53
CA ARG A 205 34.57 -38.09 11.44
C ARG A 205 34.31 -39.25 10.47
N GLN A 206 33.05 -39.56 10.14
CA GLN A 206 32.68 -40.70 9.27
C GLN A 206 32.38 -40.27 7.83
N GLY A 207 32.23 -38.96 7.58
CA GLY A 207 31.80 -38.43 6.29
C GLY A 207 30.30 -38.64 6.05
N LEU A 208 29.75 -37.97 5.04
CA LEU A 208 28.32 -37.99 4.73
C LEU A 208 27.94 -38.87 3.53
N GLY A 209 28.91 -39.50 2.86
CA GLY A 209 28.72 -40.13 1.55
C GLY A 209 27.60 -41.18 1.47
N PHE A 210 27.37 -41.95 2.54
CA PHE A 210 26.27 -42.94 2.57
C PHE A 210 24.88 -42.27 2.63
N ILE A 211 24.76 -41.16 3.37
CA ILE A 211 23.55 -40.32 3.41
C ILE A 211 23.35 -39.70 2.03
N GLU A 212 24.40 -39.10 1.48
CA GLU A 212 24.33 -38.43 0.18
C GLU A 212 23.92 -39.39 -0.93
N GLY A 213 24.56 -40.55 -1.04
CA GLY A 213 24.21 -41.54 -2.06
C GLY A 213 22.78 -42.06 -1.93
N PHE A 214 22.30 -42.27 -0.70
CA PHE A 214 20.93 -42.71 -0.44
C PHE A 214 19.90 -41.66 -0.88
N PHE A 215 20.08 -40.41 -0.44
CA PHE A 215 19.14 -39.33 -0.74
C PHE A 215 19.26 -38.79 -2.17
N ASP A 216 20.44 -38.82 -2.79
CA ASP A 216 20.63 -38.61 -4.24
C ASP A 216 19.75 -39.59 -5.02
N LYS A 217 19.84 -40.88 -4.69
CA LYS A 217 19.05 -41.90 -5.38
C LYS A 217 17.56 -41.71 -5.12
N MET A 218 17.14 -41.45 -3.88
CA MET A 218 15.74 -41.14 -3.58
C MET A 218 15.25 -39.93 -4.39
N ALA A 219 16.00 -38.82 -4.43
CA ALA A 219 15.64 -37.62 -5.18
C ALA A 219 15.42 -37.90 -6.67
N ARG A 220 16.26 -38.73 -7.30
CA ARG A 220 16.11 -39.13 -8.71
C ARG A 220 14.82 -39.94 -8.94
N TYR A 221 14.55 -40.94 -8.11
CA TYR A 221 13.34 -41.76 -8.23
C TYR A 221 12.08 -40.95 -7.95
N THR A 222 12.12 -40.09 -6.93
CA THR A 222 11.04 -39.15 -6.62
C THR A 222 10.77 -38.24 -7.82
N LEU A 223 11.80 -37.63 -8.39
CA LEU A 223 11.64 -36.74 -9.54
C LEU A 223 11.11 -37.48 -10.77
N ALA A 224 11.59 -38.69 -11.04
CA ALA A 224 11.08 -39.53 -12.12
C ALA A 224 9.56 -39.79 -11.93
N GLY A 225 9.16 -40.21 -10.73
CA GLY A 225 7.74 -40.44 -10.40
C GLY A 225 6.88 -39.18 -10.55
N ILE A 226 7.34 -38.02 -10.08
CA ILE A 226 6.63 -36.74 -10.24
C ILE A 226 6.44 -36.40 -11.73
N LEU A 227 7.49 -36.54 -12.53
CA LEU A 227 7.48 -36.18 -13.94
C LEU A 227 6.62 -37.13 -14.79
N GLU A 228 6.56 -38.41 -14.42
CA GLU A 228 5.70 -39.41 -15.05
C GLU A 228 4.23 -39.30 -14.64
N HIS A 229 3.94 -38.77 -13.45
CA HIS A 229 2.59 -38.73 -12.88
C HIS A 229 2.11 -37.28 -12.61
N ARG A 230 2.14 -36.46 -13.65
CA ARG A 230 1.77 -35.03 -13.58
C ARG A 230 0.33 -34.75 -13.13
N ASN A 231 -0.56 -35.72 -13.23
CA ASN A 231 -1.97 -35.60 -12.81
C ASN A 231 -2.20 -36.09 -11.36
N GLY A 232 -1.13 -36.39 -10.62
CA GLY A 232 -1.18 -36.88 -9.25
C GLY A 232 -0.66 -38.31 -9.12
N VAL A 233 -0.07 -38.60 -7.96
CA VAL A 233 0.44 -39.92 -7.59
C VAL A 233 -0.55 -40.58 -6.64
N SER A 234 -0.97 -41.82 -6.94
CA SER A 234 -1.71 -42.63 -5.98
C SER A 234 -0.72 -43.36 -5.07
N PHE A 235 -0.77 -43.05 -3.78
CA PHE A 235 0.10 -43.71 -2.81
C PHE A 235 -0.59 -44.97 -2.26
N PRO A 236 0.07 -46.13 -2.30
CA PRO A 236 -0.49 -47.38 -1.79
C PRO A 236 -0.64 -47.40 -0.26
N PHE A 237 0.03 -46.48 0.44
CA PHE A 237 -0.05 -46.30 1.89
C PHE A 237 -0.31 -44.82 2.19
N GLN A 238 -1.44 -44.50 2.82
CA GLN A 238 -1.75 -43.14 3.28
C GLN A 238 -1.64 -43.07 4.80
N ARG A 239 -0.90 -42.08 5.29
CA ARG A 239 -0.90 -41.72 6.72
C ARG A 239 -1.89 -40.58 6.88
N THR A 240 -3.01 -40.82 7.56
CA THR A 240 -4.06 -39.81 7.74
C THR A 240 -3.72 -38.88 8.89
N MET A 241 -2.99 -37.80 8.61
CA MET A 241 -3.00 -36.59 9.43
C MET A 241 -3.76 -35.50 8.69
N ASN A 242 -5.08 -35.45 8.83
CA ASN A 242 -5.90 -34.38 8.25
C ASN A 242 -5.76 -33.10 9.08
N ARG A 243 -4.69 -32.33 8.85
CA ARG A 243 -4.50 -31.00 9.45
C ARG A 243 -4.08 -30.01 8.37
N ALA A 244 -5.01 -29.13 7.98
CA ALA A 244 -4.69 -28.02 7.10
C ALA A 244 -3.84 -27.00 7.87
N VAL A 245 -2.70 -26.59 7.31
CA VAL A 245 -1.82 -25.60 7.91
C VAL A 245 -1.79 -24.35 7.06
N ASP A 246 -2.00 -23.19 7.69
CA ASP A 246 -1.77 -21.90 7.06
C ASP A 246 -0.27 -21.58 7.06
N LEU A 247 0.39 -21.87 5.94
CA LEU A 247 1.81 -21.58 5.73
C LEU A 247 2.12 -20.08 5.91
N GLU A 248 1.17 -19.15 5.72
CA GLU A 248 1.45 -17.72 5.87
C GLU A 248 1.85 -17.34 7.29
N VAL A 249 1.27 -17.99 8.31
CA VAL A 249 1.61 -17.78 9.72
C VAL A 249 3.09 -18.06 9.96
N TYR A 250 3.58 -19.15 9.39
CA TYR A 250 4.96 -19.63 9.48
C TYR A 250 5.92 -18.82 8.61
N LEU A 251 5.44 -18.39 7.44
CA LEU A 251 6.22 -17.64 6.45
C LEU A 251 6.52 -16.21 6.86
N LYS A 252 5.75 -15.58 7.75
CA LYS A 252 6.05 -14.22 8.26
C LYS A 252 7.48 -14.09 8.83
N GLN A 253 8.03 -15.17 9.35
CA GLN A 253 9.40 -15.23 9.89
C GLN A 253 10.46 -15.41 8.80
N ALA A 254 10.09 -16.06 7.69
CA ALA A 254 10.95 -16.47 6.59
C ALA A 254 10.98 -15.46 5.43
N ALA A 255 9.81 -14.96 5.04
CA ALA A 255 9.61 -14.01 3.95
C ALA A 255 8.96 -12.75 4.53
N PRO A 256 9.75 -11.72 4.85
CA PRO A 256 9.24 -10.54 5.56
C PRO A 256 8.28 -9.66 4.77
N LEU A 257 8.26 -9.85 3.46
CA LEU A 257 7.38 -9.20 2.51
C LEU A 257 6.42 -10.26 2.02
N SER A 258 5.13 -9.97 2.14
CA SER A 258 4.08 -10.72 1.47
C SER A 258 4.35 -10.82 -0.03
N ASP A 259 3.77 -11.83 -0.69
CA ASP A 259 3.88 -11.97 -2.13
C ASP A 259 3.38 -10.71 -2.88
N ASP A 260 2.41 -9.99 -2.31
CA ASP A 260 1.94 -8.72 -2.87
C ASP A 260 2.95 -7.58 -2.71
N GLU A 261 3.62 -7.46 -1.56
CA GLU A 261 4.70 -6.48 -1.38
C GLU A 261 5.90 -6.76 -2.29
N LEU A 262 6.26 -8.03 -2.47
CA LEU A 262 7.31 -8.44 -3.41
C LEU A 262 6.94 -8.08 -4.85
N ARG A 263 5.70 -8.33 -5.26
CA ARG A 263 5.23 -7.95 -6.60
C ARG A 263 5.24 -6.45 -6.81
N TRP A 264 4.83 -5.68 -5.79
CA TRP A 264 4.87 -4.23 -5.85
C TRP A 264 6.29 -3.70 -6.00
N ARG A 265 7.22 -4.26 -5.23
CA ARG A 265 8.64 -3.93 -5.35
C ARG A 265 9.18 -4.26 -6.75
N ALA A 266 8.91 -5.46 -7.26
CA ALA A 266 9.32 -5.86 -8.61
C ALA A 266 8.69 -4.97 -9.70
N TRP A 267 7.44 -4.56 -9.54
CA TRP A 267 6.77 -3.63 -10.46
C TRP A 267 7.44 -2.25 -10.46
N THR A 268 7.76 -1.71 -9.28
CA THR A 268 8.46 -0.44 -9.13
C THR A 268 9.87 -0.51 -9.71
N GLU A 269 10.66 -1.53 -9.35
CA GLU A 269 12.03 -1.70 -9.82
C GLU A 269 12.11 -1.95 -11.35
N SER A 270 11.07 -2.54 -11.95
CA SER A 270 11.01 -2.77 -13.41
C SER A 270 10.57 -1.55 -14.22
N GLU A 271 10.30 -0.39 -13.61
CA GLU A 271 9.88 0.83 -14.31
C GLU A 271 10.83 1.24 -15.44
N HIS A 272 12.15 1.19 -15.18
CA HIS A 272 13.15 1.52 -16.19
C HIS A 272 13.13 0.56 -17.39
N CYS A 273 12.98 -0.75 -17.13
CA CYS A 273 12.87 -1.76 -18.19
C CYS A 273 11.60 -1.56 -19.04
N ARG A 274 10.48 -1.23 -18.40
CA ARG A 274 9.21 -0.97 -19.08
C ARG A 274 9.27 0.29 -19.94
N TYR A 275 9.88 1.35 -19.43
CA TYR A 275 10.12 2.58 -20.19
C TYR A 275 10.96 2.33 -21.43
N ARG A 276 12.08 1.61 -21.30
CA ARG A 276 12.94 1.27 -22.44
C ARG A 276 12.22 0.42 -23.50
N CYS A 277 11.40 -0.54 -23.06
CA CYS A 277 10.60 -1.35 -23.96
C CYS A 277 9.56 -0.52 -24.74
N TYR A 278 8.93 0.46 -24.08
CA TYR A 278 8.00 1.40 -24.69
C TYR A 278 8.69 2.26 -25.77
N GLU A 279 9.82 2.88 -25.46
CA GLU A 279 10.58 3.72 -26.41
C GLU A 279 11.01 2.94 -27.66
N ASN A 280 11.53 1.71 -27.46
CA ASN A 280 11.88 0.83 -28.58
C ASN A 280 10.66 0.53 -29.46
N LYS A 281 9.53 0.19 -28.85
CA LYS A 281 8.30 -0.13 -29.59
C LYS A 281 7.73 1.08 -30.32
N LEU A 282 7.80 2.26 -29.71
CA LEU A 282 7.41 3.52 -30.33
C LEU A 282 8.27 3.82 -31.56
N THR A 283 9.59 3.59 -31.45
CA THR A 283 10.54 3.75 -32.56
C THR A 283 10.20 2.81 -33.71
N GLU A 284 10.07 1.50 -33.46
CA GLU A 284 9.68 0.50 -34.48
C GLU A 284 8.38 0.89 -35.21
N LEU A 285 7.36 1.31 -34.45
CA LEU A 285 6.07 1.70 -35.01
C LEU A 285 6.14 3.02 -35.79
N SER A 286 6.99 3.96 -35.36
CA SER A 286 7.18 5.23 -36.07
C SER A 286 7.95 5.06 -37.39
N GLU A 287 8.84 4.07 -37.47
CA GLU A 287 9.57 3.72 -38.69
C GLU A 287 8.67 3.00 -39.70
N LEU A 288 7.68 2.24 -39.25
CA LEU A 288 6.66 1.59 -40.10
C LEU A 288 5.69 2.58 -40.78
N VAL A 289 5.68 3.86 -40.37
CA VAL A 289 4.79 4.90 -40.89
C VAL A 289 5.48 5.84 -41.91
N ARG A 290 6.78 5.63 -42.18
CA ARG A 290 7.53 6.32 -43.25
C ARG A 290 7.61 5.47 -44.51
#